data_AF-A0A352UDW9-F1
#
_entry.id   AF-A0A352UDW9-F1
#
_cell.length_a   1.000
_cell.length_b   1.000
_cell.length_c   1.000
_cell.angle_alpha   90.00
_cell.angle_beta   90.00
_cell.angle_gamma   90.00
#
_symmetry.space_group_name_H-M   'P 1'
#
loop_
_entity.id
_entity.type
_entity.pdbx_description
1 polymer ?
#
loop_
_entity_poly.entity_id
_entity_poly.type
_entity_poly.pdbx_seq_one_letter_code
_entity_poly.pdbx_strand_id
1 'polypeptide(L)' 'MATTFSYGSLRVAILRRGQRLVDADAIGQADDVLFLEPEEIDQYLAHAHNSAKTLVEQRRQE' A
#
# COMPACT_ATOMS: atom_id res chain seq x y z
N MET A 1 9.67 6.19 26.21
CA MET A 1 10.68 5.64 25.28
C MET A 1 10.24 5.98 23.88
N ALA A 2 10.88 6.93 23.22
CA ALA A 2 10.54 7.29 21.84
C ALA A 2 11.26 6.32 20.90
N THR A 3 10.51 5.44 20.22
CA THR A 3 11.06 4.60 19.15
C THR A 3 11.48 5.51 18.01
N THR A 4 12.78 5.72 17.85
CA THR A 4 13.35 6.40 16.70
C THR A 4 13.14 5.51 15.47
N PHE A 5 12.00 5.68 14.79
CA PHE A 5 11.83 5.09 13.47
C PHE A 5 12.80 5.81 12.53
N SER A 6 13.88 5.12 12.15
CA SER A 6 14.68 5.55 11.02
C SER A 6 13.76 5.61 9.79
N TYR A 7 13.78 6.71 9.05
CA TYR A 7 12.98 6.87 7.83
C TYR A 7 13.13 5.67 6.86
N GLY A 8 14.30 5.02 6.86
CA GLY A 8 14.55 3.80 6.10
C GLY A 8 13.71 2.60 6.56
N SER A 9 13.53 2.39 7.87
CA SER A 9 12.76 1.25 8.37
C SER A 9 11.26 1.41 8.15
N LEU A 10 10.75 2.65 8.24
CA LEU A 10 9.36 2.96 7.92
C LEU A 10 9.04 2.74 6.44
N ARG A 11 9.88 3.27 5.54
CA ARG A 11 9.69 3.07 4.09
C ARG A 11 9.72 1.60 3.72
N VAL A 12 10.64 0.82 4.28
CA VAL A 12 10.68 -0.64 4.07
C VAL A 12 9.40 -1.32 4.58
N ALA A 13 8.87 -0.92 5.74
CA ALA A 13 7.64 -1.49 6.27
C ALA A 13 6.42 -1.20 5.37
N ILE A 14 6.32 0.02 4.84
CA ILE A 14 5.26 0.43 3.90
C ILE A 14 5.36 -0.38 2.61
N LEU A 15 6.55 -0.45 2.00
CA LEU A 15 6.75 -1.19 0.75
C LEU A 15 6.53 -2.70 0.92
N ARG A 16 6.82 -3.26 2.10
CA ARG A 16 6.47 -4.66 2.40
C ARG A 16 4.94 -4.88 2.42
N ARG A 17 4.16 -3.91 2.88
CA ARG A 17 2.69 -3.97 2.78
C ARG A 17 2.24 -3.85 1.33
N GLY A 18 2.85 -2.94 0.56
CA GLY A 18 2.62 -2.83 -0.88
C GLY A 18 2.90 -4.14 -1.61
N GLN A 19 3.99 -4.83 -1.28
CA GLN A 19 4.28 -6.15 -1.88
C GLN A 19 3.18 -7.17 -1.59
N ARG A 20 2.64 -7.21 -0.37
CA ARG A 20 1.52 -8.12 -0.05
C ARG A 20 0.26 -7.82 -0.87
N LEU A 21 0.01 -6.55 -1.17
CA LEU A 21 -1.10 -6.15 -2.04
C LEU A 21 -0.84 -6.55 -3.51
N VAL A 22 0.41 -6.48 -3.99
CA VAL A 22 0.78 -7.01 -5.31
C VAL A 22 0.58 -8.52 -5.36
N ASP A 23 1.03 -9.24 -4.32
CA ASP A 23 0.87 -10.70 -4.23
C ASP A 23 -0.61 -11.12 -4.19
N ALA A 24 -1.49 -10.25 -3.68
CA ALA A 24 -2.94 -10.41 -3.67
C ALA A 24 -3.63 -9.91 -4.95
N ASP A 25 -2.87 -9.49 -5.97
CA ASP A 25 -3.34 -8.89 -7.22
C ASP A 25 -4.18 -7.61 -7.05
N ALA A 26 -4.06 -6.95 -5.89
CA ALA A 26 -4.83 -5.75 -5.55
C ALA A 26 -4.23 -4.47 -6.13
N ILE A 27 -2.91 -4.39 -6.36
CA ILE A 27 -2.22 -3.25 -6.98
C ILE A 27 -1.17 -3.72 -8.00
N GLY A 28 -0.66 -2.82 -8.84
CA GLY A 28 0.27 -3.18 -9.92
C GLY A 28 1.74 -3.28 -9.50
N GLN A 29 2.17 -2.45 -8.55
CA GLN A 29 3.54 -2.44 -8.01
C GLN A 29 3.53 -2.05 -6.53
N ALA A 30 4.58 -2.44 -5.79
CA ALA A 30 4.63 -2.18 -4.34
C ALA A 30 4.58 -0.68 -3.98
N ASP A 31 5.11 0.19 -4.84
CA ASP A 31 5.08 1.65 -4.67
C ASP A 31 3.66 2.24 -4.80
N ASP A 32 2.71 1.53 -5.43
CA ASP A 32 1.32 1.99 -5.55
C ASP A 32 0.63 2.12 -4.19
N VAL A 33 1.16 1.47 -3.14
CA VAL A 33 0.69 1.58 -1.76
C VAL A 33 0.75 3.02 -1.23
N LEU A 34 1.59 3.88 -1.82
CA LEU A 34 1.73 5.29 -1.45
C LEU A 34 0.53 6.15 -1.89
N PHE A 35 -0.33 5.62 -2.77
CA PHE A 35 -1.58 6.25 -3.18
C PHE A 35 -2.79 5.76 -2.38
N LEU A 36 -2.56 4.90 -1.39
CA LEU A 36 -3.60 4.32 -0.55
C LEU A 36 -3.49 4.84 0.88
N GLU A 37 -4.65 5.09 1.48
CA GLU A 37 -4.75 5.38 2.90
C GLU A 37 -4.55 4.10 3.74
N PRO A 38 -4.07 4.21 4.99
CA PRO A 38 -3.85 3.06 5.86
C PRO A 38 -5.05 2.13 6.00
N GLU A 39 -6.26 2.69 6.12
CA GLU A 39 -7.51 1.94 6.25
C GLU A 39 -7.85 1.15 4.98
N GLU A 40 -7.53 1.72 3.81
CA GLU A 40 -7.74 1.07 2.51
C GLU A 40 -6.78 -0.11 2.33
N ILE A 41 -5.53 0.05 2.75
CA ILE A 41 -4.53 -1.04 2.76
C ILE A 41 -5.05 -2.22 3.58
N ASP A 42 -5.55 -1.96 4.79
CA ASP A 42 -6.08 -3.02 5.66
C ASP A 42 -7.32 -3.69 5.06
N GLN A 43 -8.22 -2.91 4.43
CA GLN A 43 -9.39 -3.45 3.74
C GLN A 43 -9.03 -4.34 2.54
N TYR A 44 -8.09 -3.91 1.69
CA TYR A 44 -7.70 -4.68 0.51
C TYR A 44 -6.88 -5.92 0.84
N LEU A 45 -6.13 -5.90 1.95
CA LEU A 45 -5.50 -7.11 2.49
C LEU A 45 -6.52 -8.12 3.05
N ALA A 46 -7.63 -7.63 3.63
CA ALA A 46 -8.68 -8.49 4.16
C ALA A 46 -9.62 -9.04 3.07
N HIS A 47 -9.87 -8.24 2.03
CA HIS A 47 -10.80 -8.52 0.95
C HIS A 47 -10.12 -8.25 -0.39
N ALA A 48 -9.34 -9.23 -0.87
CA ALA A 48 -8.61 -9.14 -2.14
C ALA A 48 -9.59 -8.84 -3.29
N HIS A 49 -9.60 -7.59 -3.76
CA HIS A 49 -10.48 -7.11 -4.83
C HIS A 49 -9.72 -6.21 -5.80
N ASN A 50 -10.10 -6.29 -7.08
CA ASN A 50 -9.59 -5.47 -8.19
C ASN A 50 -9.86 -3.95 -8.04
N SER A 51 -10.59 -3.53 -7.02
CA SER A 51 -10.98 -2.14 -6.79
C SER A 51 -9.79 -1.22 -6.50
N ALA A 52 -8.72 -1.75 -5.92
CA ALA A 52 -7.56 -0.96 -5.52
C ALA A 52 -6.71 -0.47 -6.71
N LYS A 53 -6.55 -1.29 -7.78
CA LYS A 53 -5.86 -0.85 -9.02
C LYS A 53 -6.53 0.38 -9.62
N THR A 54 -7.86 0.35 -9.77
CA THR A 54 -8.63 1.47 -10.31
C THR A 54 -8.47 2.73 -9.47
N LEU A 55 -8.50 2.61 -8.14
CA LEU A 55 -8.33 3.74 -7.23
C LEU A 55 -6.93 4.36 -7.32
N VAL A 56 -5.89 3.52 -7.37
CA VAL A 56 -4.50 3.96 -7.56
C VAL A 56 -4.33 4.71 -8.88
N GLU A 57 -4.91 4.20 -9.97
CA GLU A 57 -4.85 4.84 -11.28
C GLU A 57 -5.52 6.23 -11.29
N GLN A 58 -6.66 6.37 -10.60
CA GLN A 58 -7.35 7.65 -10.46
C GLN A 58 -6.50 8.67 -9.70
N ARG A 59 -5.98 8.30 -8.53
CA ARG A 59 -5.18 9.20 -7.68
C ARG A 59 -3.82 9.56 -8.26
N ARG A 60 -3.26 8.72 -9.13
CA ARG A 60 -2.01 9.01 -9.85
C ARG A 60 -2.17 10.17 -10.84
N GLN A 61 -3.40 10.47 -11.28
CA GLN A 61 -3.71 11.53 -12.23
C GLN A 61 -4.12 12.87 -11.56
N GLU A 62 -4.30 12.87 -10.23
CA GLU A 62 -4.54 14.09 -9.43
C GLU A 62 -3.24 14.90 -9.22
#